data_AF-K3WWS0-F1
#
_entry.id   AF-K3WWS0-F1
#
_cell.length_a   1.000
_cell.length_b   1.000
_cell.length_c   1.000
_cell.angle_alpha   90.00
_cell.angle_beta   90.00
_cell.angle_gamma   90.00
#
_symmetry.space_group_name_H-M   'P 1'
#
loop_
_entity.id
_entity.type
_entity.pdbx_description
1 polymer ?
#
loop_
_entity_poly.entity_id
_entity_poly.type
_entity_poly.pdbx_seq_one_letter_code
_entity_poly.pdbx_strand_id
1 'polypeptide(L)'
;MTDAITTMEGAIRAAGLTLEHLFNPSLEADKRIPIDLIHQAKGVAFLTVLKAGFIWTGKVGTGVVIAKLPDGRWSAPSAIGTFGMGFGAELGGQMIEFMIILNSDIAVKSFMQKGQLSAGANMEFAAGPYGRAAGANANFSASGVAPNYTYSHSKGLFGGVGLQGSAIAARNDINKKFYGRDITPTEILTGAVEQPAAASELYDAINRVTSIPPSSGSYLKAPKFLSPFLDRMPAPAVGPDIQIVYDRVLATIDTIAGDAGVEEFKTRCKEYGQNRSSDESFTAYLTNKFTADQMIHLIPDIIKLLQDQDKRKHLWDFYLKLKSEATEARRSSVGETKPSPSLF
;
A
#
# COMPACT_ATOMS: atom_id res chain seq x y z
N MET A 1 -8.57 1.48 -26.84
CA MET A 1 -8.18 0.71 -25.64
C MET A 1 -6.69 0.34 -25.69
N THR A 2 -6.16 -0.06 -26.85
CA THR A 2 -4.75 -0.41 -27.06
C THR A 2 -3.77 0.74 -26.78
N ASP A 3 -4.12 1.97 -27.15
CA ASP A 3 -3.24 3.15 -27.02
C ASP A 3 -2.81 3.44 -25.57
N ALA A 4 -3.69 3.20 -24.59
CA ALA A 4 -3.39 3.43 -23.17
C ALA A 4 -2.23 2.57 -22.66
N ILE A 5 -1.94 1.46 -23.35
CA ILE A 5 -0.89 0.51 -22.97
C ILE A 5 0.36 0.68 -23.84
N THR A 6 0.24 1.32 -25.00
CA THR A 6 1.30 1.35 -26.02
C THR A 6 1.92 2.74 -26.24
N THR A 7 1.25 3.83 -25.84
CA THR A 7 1.74 5.21 -26.06
C THR A 7 1.71 6.07 -24.81
N MET A 8 2.54 7.13 -24.81
CA MET A 8 2.56 8.12 -23.73
C MET A 8 1.24 8.88 -23.67
N GLU A 9 0.73 9.32 -24.81
CA GLU A 9 -0.53 10.08 -24.92
C GLU A 9 -1.72 9.26 -24.42
N GLY A 10 -1.75 7.96 -24.74
CA GLY A 10 -2.76 7.06 -24.22
C GLY A 10 -2.66 6.89 -22.70
N ALA A 11 -1.44 6.75 -22.18
CA ALA A 11 -1.19 6.62 -20.74
C ALA A 11 -1.54 7.89 -19.95
N ILE A 12 -1.23 9.08 -20.50
CA ILE A 12 -1.64 10.38 -19.94
C ILE A 12 -3.16 10.50 -19.89
N ARG A 13 -3.85 10.16 -20.98
CA ARG A 13 -5.32 10.21 -21.04
C ARG A 13 -5.95 9.26 -20.02
N ALA A 14 -5.41 8.05 -19.90
CA ALA A 14 -5.88 7.08 -18.91
C ALA A 14 -5.65 7.57 -17.46
N ALA A 15 -4.55 8.29 -17.19
CA ALA A 15 -4.31 8.91 -15.89
C ALA A 15 -5.37 9.97 -15.55
N GLY A 16 -5.74 10.83 -16.51
CA GLY A 16 -6.82 11.80 -16.34
C GLY A 16 -8.16 11.13 -16.00
N LEU A 17 -8.54 10.09 -16.75
CA LEU A 17 -9.75 9.30 -16.47
C LEU A 17 -9.72 8.60 -15.11
N THR A 18 -8.55 8.14 -14.69
CA THR A 18 -8.38 7.50 -13.36
C THR A 18 -8.69 8.49 -12.24
N LEU A 19 -8.25 9.75 -12.34
CA LEU A 19 -8.61 10.79 -11.37
C LEU A 19 -10.11 11.01 -11.34
N GLU A 20 -10.77 11.11 -12.50
CA GLU A 20 -12.21 11.28 -12.57
C GLU A 20 -12.97 10.11 -11.94
N HIS A 21 -12.55 8.87 -12.21
CA HIS A 21 -13.16 7.68 -11.64
C HIS A 21 -12.95 7.57 -10.11
N LEU A 22 -11.81 8.03 -9.58
CA LEU A 22 -11.47 7.92 -8.16
C LEU A 22 -11.97 9.10 -7.30
N PHE A 23 -12.11 10.29 -7.89
CA PHE A 23 -12.55 11.50 -7.19
C PHE A 23 -13.98 11.93 -7.56
N ASN A 24 -14.76 11.09 -8.24
CA ASN A 24 -16.13 11.39 -8.61
C ASN A 24 -16.98 11.80 -7.37
N PRO A 25 -17.59 12.99 -7.34
CA PRO A 25 -18.34 13.49 -6.19
C PRO A 25 -19.63 12.72 -5.89
N SER A 26 -20.10 11.86 -6.79
CA SER A 26 -21.22 10.93 -6.54
C SER A 26 -20.83 9.71 -5.69
N LEU A 27 -19.57 9.62 -5.26
CA LEU A 27 -19.07 8.53 -4.41
C LEU A 27 -19.38 8.78 -2.93
N GLU A 28 -19.69 7.71 -2.18
CA GLU A 28 -19.85 7.76 -0.73
C GLU A 28 -18.59 8.31 -0.05
N ALA A 29 -18.75 9.14 0.98
CA ALA A 29 -17.67 9.88 1.65
C ALA A 29 -16.53 8.96 2.13
N ASP A 30 -16.85 7.78 2.64
CA ASP A 30 -15.89 6.81 3.20
C ASP A 30 -15.04 6.09 2.13
N LYS A 31 -15.39 6.26 0.86
CA LYS A 31 -14.68 5.67 -0.29
C LYS A 31 -13.86 6.69 -1.07
N ARG A 32 -13.87 7.96 -0.64
CA ARG A 32 -13.11 9.03 -1.28
C ARG A 32 -11.66 9.00 -0.82
N ILE A 33 -10.76 9.25 -1.76
CA ILE A 33 -9.35 9.44 -1.44
C ILE A 33 -9.25 10.70 -0.56
N PRO A 34 -8.65 10.63 0.63
CA PRO A 34 -8.48 11.81 1.47
C PRO A 34 -7.76 12.90 0.68
N ILE A 35 -8.40 14.05 0.53
CA ILE A 35 -7.87 15.14 -0.29
C ILE A 35 -6.49 15.59 0.21
N ASP A 36 -6.26 15.46 1.52
CA ASP A 36 -5.00 15.81 2.16
C ASP A 36 -3.82 14.96 1.65
N LEU A 37 -4.04 13.72 1.19
CA LEU A 37 -2.99 12.88 0.63
C LEU A 37 -2.47 13.41 -0.72
N ILE A 38 -3.34 13.93 -1.58
CA ILE A 38 -2.91 14.51 -2.85
C ILE A 38 -2.23 15.87 -2.67
N HIS A 39 -2.65 16.64 -1.65
CA HIS A 39 -2.01 17.90 -1.27
C HIS A 39 -0.56 17.71 -0.80
N GLN A 40 -0.31 16.64 -0.03
CA GLN A 40 1.02 16.31 0.51
C GLN A 40 1.88 15.47 -0.44
N ALA A 41 1.34 15.05 -1.59
CA ALA A 41 2.04 14.21 -2.54
C ALA A 41 3.31 14.89 -3.09
N LYS A 42 4.42 14.15 -3.07
CA LYS A 42 5.68 14.48 -3.75
C LYS A 42 5.69 13.95 -5.18
N GLY A 43 4.82 13.00 -5.50
CA GLY A 43 4.61 12.47 -6.83
C GLY A 43 3.31 11.66 -6.90
N VAL A 44 2.82 11.44 -8.11
CA VAL A 44 1.68 10.55 -8.35
C VAL A 44 2.00 9.68 -9.56
N ALA A 45 1.79 8.37 -9.42
CA ALA A 45 1.89 7.43 -10.52
C ALA A 45 0.51 6.84 -10.84
N PHE A 46 0.22 6.72 -12.13
CA PHE A 46 -0.99 6.11 -12.65
C PHE A 46 -0.61 4.88 -13.46
N LEU A 47 -1.37 3.80 -13.34
CA LEU A 47 -1.14 2.57 -14.12
C LEU A 47 -2.46 1.98 -14.59
N THR A 48 -2.56 1.69 -15.88
CA THR A 48 -3.64 0.85 -16.43
C THR A 48 -3.10 -0.54 -16.66
N VAL A 49 -3.65 -1.52 -15.96
CA VAL A 49 -3.18 -2.90 -15.90
C VAL A 49 -4.25 -3.84 -16.43
N LEU A 50 -3.88 -4.65 -17.42
CA LEU A 50 -4.65 -5.82 -17.80
C LEU A 50 -4.20 -7.00 -16.94
N LYS A 51 -5.16 -7.59 -16.25
CA LYS A 51 -4.99 -8.81 -15.46
C LYS A 51 -5.86 -9.90 -16.08
N ALA A 52 -5.27 -11.05 -16.37
CA ALA A 52 -6.01 -12.22 -16.78
C ALA A 52 -5.37 -13.46 -16.18
N GLY A 53 -6.20 -14.40 -15.73
CA GLY A 53 -5.68 -15.61 -15.12
C GLY A 53 -6.73 -16.67 -14.86
N PHE A 54 -6.24 -17.90 -14.77
CA PHE A 54 -6.93 -19.00 -14.13
C PHE A 54 -6.08 -19.42 -12.91
N ILE A 55 -5.46 -20.60 -12.94
CA ILE A 55 -4.47 -21.06 -11.95
C ILE A 55 -3.19 -20.19 -11.94
N TRP A 56 -2.78 -19.76 -13.13
CA TRP A 56 -1.69 -18.80 -13.32
C TRP A 56 -2.28 -17.49 -13.80
N THR A 57 -1.76 -16.39 -13.29
CA THR A 57 -2.24 -15.04 -13.60
C THR A 57 -1.11 -14.20 -14.14
N GLY A 58 -1.35 -13.58 -15.29
CA GLY A 58 -0.49 -12.57 -15.87
C GLY A 58 -1.06 -11.18 -15.65
N LYS A 59 -0.16 -10.23 -15.39
CA LYS A 59 -0.45 -8.80 -15.37
C LYS A 59 0.51 -8.07 -16.28
N VAL A 60 -0.02 -7.19 -17.11
CA VAL A 60 0.78 -6.24 -17.87
C VAL A 60 0.07 -4.91 -17.90
N GLY A 61 0.81 -3.83 -17.75
CA GLY A 61 0.24 -2.50 -17.73
C GLY A 61 1.24 -1.43 -18.09
N THR A 62 0.71 -0.26 -18.35
CA THR A 62 1.49 0.95 -18.64
C THR A 62 0.76 2.15 -18.07
N GLY A 63 1.52 3.19 -17.82
CA GLY A 63 1.00 4.42 -17.27
C GLY A 63 2.09 5.48 -17.19
N VAL A 64 1.86 6.48 -16.34
CA VAL A 64 2.76 7.62 -16.19
C VAL A 64 3.00 7.94 -14.73
N VAL A 65 4.18 8.44 -14.42
CA VAL A 65 4.51 9.07 -13.14
C VAL A 65 4.89 10.52 -13.36
N ILE A 66 4.43 11.39 -12.46
CA ILE A 66 4.79 12.80 -12.38
C ILE A 66 5.29 13.11 -10.96
N ALA A 67 6.26 13.99 -10.85
CA ALA A 67 6.83 14.44 -9.58
C ALA A 67 6.48 15.90 -9.32
N LYS A 68 6.37 16.29 -8.06
CA LYS A 68 6.22 17.68 -7.65
C LYS A 68 7.60 18.31 -7.53
N LEU A 69 7.85 19.36 -8.32
CA LEU A 69 9.11 20.07 -8.39
C LEU A 69 9.28 21.02 -7.19
N PRO A 70 10.51 21.49 -6.90
CA PRO A 70 10.77 22.43 -5.80
C PRO A 70 9.99 23.75 -5.91
N ASP A 71 9.64 24.16 -7.12
CA ASP A 71 8.83 25.35 -7.40
C ASP A 71 7.31 25.11 -7.24
N GLY A 72 6.91 23.90 -6.86
CA GLY A 72 5.52 23.49 -6.65
C GLY A 72 4.78 23.05 -7.91
N ARG A 73 5.37 23.20 -9.10
CA ARG A 73 4.80 22.68 -10.35
C ARG A 73 4.95 21.16 -10.44
N TRP A 74 4.16 20.53 -11.30
CA TRP A 74 4.35 19.12 -11.66
C TRP A 74 5.41 18.98 -12.75
N SER A 75 6.23 17.94 -12.71
CA SER A 75 7.17 17.61 -13.77
C SER A 75 6.44 17.17 -15.05
N ALA A 76 7.17 17.09 -16.16
CA ALA A 76 6.70 16.34 -17.32
C ALA A 76 6.45 14.85 -16.96
N PRO A 77 5.56 14.12 -17.67
CA PRO A 77 5.24 12.74 -17.37
C PRO A 77 6.34 11.78 -17.85
N SER A 78 6.75 10.84 -16.99
CA SER A 78 7.60 9.71 -17.36
C SER A 78 6.76 8.46 -17.52
N ALA A 79 6.87 7.77 -18.66
CA ALA A 79 6.19 6.51 -18.89
C ALA A 79 6.75 5.41 -17.99
N ILE A 80 5.84 4.63 -17.41
CA ILE A 80 6.13 3.47 -16.57
C ILE A 80 5.35 2.27 -17.08
N GLY A 81 5.92 1.09 -16.88
CA GLY A 81 5.34 -0.18 -17.26
C GLY A 81 5.33 -1.10 -16.06
N THR A 82 4.32 -1.94 -15.96
CA THR A 82 4.28 -3.01 -14.99
C THR A 82 4.15 -4.35 -15.70
N PHE A 83 4.90 -5.32 -15.20
CA PHE A 83 4.74 -6.72 -15.54
C PHE A 83 4.66 -7.52 -14.25
N GLY A 84 3.72 -8.45 -14.18
CA GLY A 84 3.55 -9.28 -13.01
C GLY A 84 3.06 -10.66 -13.36
N MET A 85 3.41 -11.61 -12.51
CA MET A 85 2.94 -12.97 -12.59
C MET A 85 2.48 -13.40 -11.21
N GLY A 86 1.49 -14.28 -11.18
CA GLY A 86 0.92 -14.80 -9.96
C GLY A 86 0.39 -16.21 -10.15
N PHE A 87 0.10 -16.82 -9.01
CA PHE A 87 -0.50 -18.14 -8.92
C PHE A 87 -1.61 -18.10 -7.88
N GLY A 88 -2.75 -18.72 -8.18
CA GLY A 88 -3.90 -18.75 -7.27
C GLY A 88 -5.13 -19.39 -7.88
N ALA A 89 -6.17 -19.58 -7.07
CA ALA A 89 -7.49 -19.94 -7.56
C ALA A 89 -8.16 -18.67 -8.11
N GLU A 90 -7.62 -18.16 -9.20
CA GLU A 90 -8.09 -16.96 -9.89
C GLU A 90 -8.84 -17.38 -11.16
N LEU A 91 -9.82 -16.58 -11.59
CA LEU A 91 -10.55 -16.83 -12.83
C LEU A 91 -11.08 -15.52 -13.39
N GLY A 92 -10.66 -15.24 -14.62
CA GLY A 92 -11.25 -14.20 -15.45
C GLY A 92 -10.25 -13.16 -15.93
N GLY A 93 -10.80 -12.04 -16.35
CA GLY A 93 -10.05 -10.94 -16.93
C GLY A 93 -10.61 -9.62 -16.44
N GLN A 94 -9.73 -8.74 -15.96
CA GLN A 94 -10.09 -7.39 -15.56
C GLN A 94 -9.05 -6.38 -16.01
N MET A 95 -9.55 -5.18 -16.29
CA MET A 95 -8.73 -3.97 -16.38
C MET A 95 -8.75 -3.28 -15.03
N ILE A 96 -7.59 -2.85 -14.56
CA ILE A 96 -7.41 -2.16 -13.28
C ILE A 96 -6.68 -0.85 -13.52
N GLU A 97 -7.28 0.23 -13.09
CA GLU A 97 -6.71 1.57 -13.06
C GLU A 97 -6.18 1.81 -11.64
N PHE A 98 -4.89 2.07 -11.50
CA PHE A 98 -4.24 2.38 -10.24
C PHE A 98 -3.84 3.85 -10.19
N MET A 99 -3.98 4.45 -9.01
CA MET A 99 -3.33 5.70 -8.63
C MET A 99 -2.48 5.45 -7.38
N ILE A 100 -1.19 5.71 -7.48
CA ILE A 100 -0.19 5.51 -6.44
C ILE A 100 0.29 6.89 -6.01
N ILE A 101 0.02 7.26 -4.77
CA ILE A 101 0.44 8.52 -4.17
C ILE A 101 1.82 8.32 -3.53
N LEU A 102 2.79 9.11 -3.97
CA LEU A 102 4.18 9.08 -3.52
C LEU A 102 4.41 10.25 -2.54
N ASN A 103 4.51 9.95 -1.24
CA ASN A 103 4.58 10.98 -0.19
C ASN A 103 6.02 11.32 0.26
N SER A 104 7.05 10.75 -0.37
CA SER A 104 8.44 11.02 -0.03
C SER A 104 9.32 11.14 -1.27
N ASP A 105 10.41 11.88 -1.15
CA ASP A 105 11.39 12.00 -2.25
C ASP A 105 12.04 10.65 -2.58
N ILE A 106 12.16 9.75 -1.60
CA ILE A 106 12.63 8.37 -1.80
C ILE A 106 11.66 7.60 -2.70
N ALA A 107 10.35 7.74 -2.45
CA ALA A 107 9.31 7.10 -3.26
C ALA A 107 9.28 7.64 -4.70
N VAL A 108 9.65 8.90 -4.94
CA VAL A 108 9.78 9.45 -6.30
C VAL A 108 11.07 8.95 -6.95
N LYS A 109 12.19 8.96 -6.22
CA LYS A 109 13.50 8.50 -6.71
C LYS A 109 13.51 7.04 -7.13
N SER A 110 12.69 6.19 -6.53
CA SER A 110 12.58 4.78 -6.94
C SER A 110 12.05 4.63 -8.38
N PHE A 111 11.24 5.59 -8.88
CA PHE A 111 10.80 5.63 -10.28
C PHE A 111 11.81 6.29 -11.23
N MET A 112 12.83 6.97 -10.68
CA MET A 112 13.94 7.54 -11.46
C MET A 112 15.01 6.48 -11.80
N GLN A 113 15.03 5.37 -11.06
CA GLN A 113 16.04 4.31 -11.15
C GLN A 113 15.61 3.16 -12.06
N LYS A 114 16.57 2.29 -12.39
CA LYS A 114 16.34 1.10 -13.24
C LYS A 114 15.54 0.04 -12.46
N GLY A 115 14.22 0.12 -12.57
CA GLY A 115 13.30 -0.91 -12.10
C GLY A 115 13.07 -0.88 -10.60
N GLN A 116 11.83 -1.16 -10.22
CA GLN A 116 11.37 -1.28 -8.86
C GLN A 116 10.57 -2.57 -8.73
N LEU A 117 10.85 -3.34 -7.69
CA LEU A 117 10.09 -4.54 -7.37
C LEU A 117 8.95 -4.14 -6.43
N SER A 118 7.74 -4.49 -6.80
CA SER A 118 6.57 -4.40 -5.94
C SER A 118 6.17 -5.82 -5.53
N ALA A 119 6.31 -6.11 -4.24
CA ALA A 119 5.84 -7.36 -3.65
C ALA A 119 4.67 -7.00 -2.73
N GLY A 120 3.46 -7.41 -3.11
CA GLY A 120 2.25 -7.07 -2.37
C GLY A 120 1.15 -8.10 -2.57
N ALA A 121 0.49 -8.49 -1.48
CA ALA A 121 -0.73 -9.27 -1.51
C ALA A 121 -1.88 -8.36 -1.96
N ASN A 122 -2.09 -8.23 -3.27
CA ASN A 122 -3.21 -7.48 -3.82
C ASN A 122 -4.51 -8.27 -3.59
N MET A 123 -5.24 -7.98 -2.50
CA MET A 123 -6.64 -8.38 -2.36
C MET A 123 -7.51 -7.49 -3.26
N GLU A 124 -7.47 -7.74 -4.57
CA GLU A 124 -8.34 -7.11 -5.56
C GLU A 124 -9.72 -7.80 -5.51
N PHE A 125 -10.56 -7.43 -4.54
CA PHE A 125 -11.96 -7.89 -4.51
C PHE A 125 -12.76 -7.19 -5.61
N ALA A 126 -12.91 -7.85 -6.76
CA ALA A 126 -13.86 -7.47 -7.80
C ALA A 126 -15.11 -8.37 -7.72
N ALA A 127 -16.00 -8.10 -6.77
CA ALA A 127 -17.32 -8.72 -6.75
C ALA A 127 -18.28 -7.88 -7.62
N GLY A 128 -18.44 -8.23 -8.90
CA GLY A 128 -19.30 -7.53 -9.88
C GLY A 128 -18.52 -6.88 -11.04
N PRO A 129 -19.19 -6.35 -12.09
CA PRO A 129 -18.52 -5.77 -13.27
C PRO A 129 -17.64 -4.55 -12.97
N TYR A 130 -17.75 -3.99 -11.77
CA TYR A 130 -17.00 -2.84 -11.27
C TYR A 130 -16.49 -3.13 -9.85
N GLY A 131 -15.18 -2.97 -9.61
CA GLY A 131 -14.55 -3.17 -8.30
C GLY A 131 -13.66 -1.97 -7.90
N ARG A 132 -13.44 -1.77 -6.60
CA ARG A 132 -12.46 -0.78 -6.09
C ARG A 132 -11.70 -1.36 -4.90
N ALA A 133 -10.40 -1.11 -4.85
CA ALA A 133 -9.56 -1.49 -3.72
C ALA A 133 -8.64 -0.32 -3.32
N ALA A 134 -8.33 -0.23 -2.03
CA ALA A 134 -7.30 0.65 -1.51
C ALA A 134 -6.34 -0.22 -0.69
N GLY A 135 -5.03 -0.03 -0.88
CA GLY A 135 -4.00 -0.85 -0.25
C GLY A 135 -2.76 -0.03 0.10
N ALA A 136 -2.10 -0.44 1.19
CA ALA A 136 -0.75 0.01 1.49
C ALA A 136 0.22 -0.97 0.82
N ASN A 137 1.01 -0.48 -0.14
CA ASN A 137 2.01 -1.28 -0.83
C ASN A 137 3.41 -0.84 -0.37
N ALA A 138 4.30 -1.82 -0.22
CA ALA A 138 5.72 -1.57 -0.01
C ALA A 138 6.44 -1.69 -1.36
N ASN A 139 6.99 -0.57 -1.82
CA ASN A 139 7.84 -0.55 -3.00
C ASN A 139 9.29 -0.79 -2.59
N PHE A 140 9.92 -1.80 -3.19
CA PHE A 140 11.32 -2.15 -2.94
C PHE A 140 12.19 -1.65 -4.11
N SER A 141 13.20 -0.86 -3.79
CA SER A 141 14.19 -0.35 -4.76
C SER A 141 15.59 -0.41 -4.17
N ALA A 142 16.61 -0.17 -5.01
CA ALA A 142 17.98 0.02 -4.55
C ALA A 142 18.11 1.19 -3.54
N SER A 143 17.13 2.11 -3.50
CA SER A 143 17.08 3.24 -2.57
C SER A 143 16.34 2.95 -1.25
N GLY A 144 15.89 1.70 -1.04
CA GLY A 144 15.19 1.26 0.17
C GLY A 144 13.70 1.00 -0.02
N VAL A 145 12.99 0.84 1.10
CA VAL A 145 11.54 0.57 1.18
C VAL A 145 10.78 1.88 1.34
N ALA A 146 9.87 2.17 0.41
CA ALA A 146 9.05 3.39 0.47
C ALA A 146 7.56 3.04 0.61
N PRO A 147 6.90 3.39 1.73
CA PRO A 147 5.46 3.25 1.84
C PRO A 147 4.79 4.23 0.88
N ASN A 148 3.80 3.74 0.15
CA ASN A 148 2.97 4.53 -0.75
C ASN A 148 1.50 4.12 -0.58
N TYR A 149 0.59 5.04 -0.89
CA TYR A 149 -0.83 4.77 -0.88
C TYR A 149 -1.29 4.43 -2.28
N THR A 150 -1.83 3.23 -2.46
CA THR A 150 -2.36 2.80 -3.76
C THR A 150 -3.87 2.70 -3.69
N TYR A 151 -4.53 3.37 -4.62
CA TYR A 151 -5.95 3.29 -4.86
C TYR A 151 -6.18 2.67 -6.22
N SER A 152 -7.21 1.85 -6.36
CA SER A 152 -7.53 1.22 -7.62
C SER A 152 -9.02 1.17 -7.91
N HIS A 153 -9.31 1.17 -9.20
CA HIS A 153 -10.63 0.99 -9.78
C HIS A 153 -10.53 -0.05 -10.87
N SER A 154 -11.30 -1.13 -10.77
CA SER A 154 -11.32 -2.21 -11.75
C SER A 154 -12.64 -2.30 -12.49
N LYS A 155 -12.55 -2.70 -13.76
CA LYS A 155 -13.66 -3.03 -14.64
C LYS A 155 -13.44 -4.43 -15.22
N GLY A 156 -14.41 -5.32 -15.07
CA GLY A 156 -14.32 -6.70 -15.57
C GLY A 156 -14.85 -7.73 -14.58
N LEU A 157 -14.77 -8.99 -14.96
CA LEU A 157 -15.16 -10.12 -14.13
C LEU A 157 -13.90 -10.90 -13.76
N PHE A 158 -13.48 -10.75 -12.52
CA PHE A 158 -12.32 -11.43 -11.97
C PHE A 158 -12.63 -11.86 -10.54
N GLY A 159 -12.66 -13.18 -10.30
CA GLY A 159 -12.90 -13.75 -8.98
C GLY A 159 -11.76 -14.66 -8.59
N GLY A 160 -11.25 -14.51 -7.37
CA GLY A 160 -10.25 -15.44 -6.85
C GLY A 160 -9.34 -14.89 -5.78
N VAL A 161 -8.51 -15.80 -5.28
CA VAL A 161 -7.46 -15.50 -4.29
C VAL A 161 -6.15 -16.05 -4.85
N GLY A 162 -5.14 -15.19 -4.95
CA GLY A 162 -3.83 -15.55 -5.49
C GLY A 162 -2.72 -14.63 -5.02
N LEU A 163 -1.49 -15.15 -5.06
CA LEU A 163 -0.28 -14.39 -4.79
C LEU A 163 0.25 -13.82 -6.09
N GLN A 164 0.61 -12.54 -6.11
CA GLN A 164 1.13 -11.85 -7.29
C GLN A 164 2.39 -11.06 -6.94
N GLY A 165 3.44 -11.27 -7.73
CA GLY A 165 4.59 -10.38 -7.77
C GLY A 165 4.49 -9.48 -9.01
N SER A 166 4.87 -8.21 -8.88
CA SER A 166 5.01 -7.33 -10.04
C SER A 166 6.26 -6.47 -9.96
N ALA A 167 6.81 -6.16 -11.14
CA ALA A 167 7.86 -5.18 -11.28
C ALA A 167 7.28 -3.96 -12.00
N ILE A 168 7.58 -2.78 -11.49
CA ILE A 168 7.29 -1.50 -12.14
C ILE A 168 8.63 -0.92 -12.60
N ALA A 169 8.72 -0.51 -13.85
CA ALA A 169 9.93 0.07 -14.40
C ALA A 169 9.61 1.21 -15.36
N ALA A 170 10.55 2.13 -15.55
CA ALA A 170 10.43 3.16 -16.57
C ALA A 170 10.41 2.53 -17.98
N ARG A 171 9.54 3.08 -18.84
CA ARG A 171 9.46 2.71 -20.26
C ARG A 171 10.27 3.68 -21.09
N ASN A 172 11.58 3.47 -21.10
CA ASN A 172 12.52 4.32 -21.83
C ASN A 172 12.25 4.34 -23.35
N ASP A 173 11.68 3.25 -23.90
CA ASP A 173 11.21 3.15 -25.28
C ASP A 173 10.10 4.18 -25.57
N ILE A 174 9.09 4.25 -24.71
CA ILE A 174 7.98 5.21 -24.83
C ILE A 174 8.47 6.63 -24.57
N ASN A 175 9.29 6.83 -23.54
CA ASN A 175 9.87 8.15 -23.23
C ASN A 175 10.66 8.68 -24.44
N LYS A 176 11.57 7.87 -25.00
CA LYS A 176 12.37 8.26 -26.17
C LYS A 176 11.50 8.62 -27.36
N LYS A 177 10.48 7.80 -27.65
CA LYS A 177 9.56 8.03 -28.76
C LYS A 177 8.77 9.33 -28.60
N PHE A 178 8.28 9.60 -27.40
CA PHE A 178 7.46 10.77 -27.10
C PHE A 178 8.28 12.07 -27.09
N TYR A 179 9.44 12.07 -26.44
CA TYR A 179 10.29 13.26 -26.32
C TYR A 179 11.22 13.47 -27.53
N GLY A 180 11.25 12.54 -28.48
CA GLY A 180 12.06 12.64 -29.71
C GLY A 180 13.57 12.53 -29.50
N ARG A 181 14.03 12.22 -28.28
CA ARG A 181 15.45 12.08 -27.93
C ARG A 181 15.64 11.03 -26.83
N ASP A 182 16.85 10.49 -26.72
CA ASP A 182 17.22 9.70 -25.55
C ASP A 182 17.11 10.59 -24.30
N ILE A 183 16.33 10.09 -23.33
CA ILE A 183 15.99 10.84 -22.14
C ILE A 183 15.74 9.91 -20.96
N THR A 184 16.25 10.29 -19.81
CA THR A 184 16.13 9.51 -18.59
C THR A 184 14.90 9.91 -17.77
N PRO A 185 14.30 8.98 -17.00
CA PRO A 185 13.27 9.32 -16.02
C PRO A 185 13.74 10.36 -14.99
N THR A 186 15.04 10.35 -14.67
CA THR A 186 15.64 11.36 -13.78
C THR A 186 15.53 12.76 -14.38
N GLU A 187 15.94 12.96 -15.64
CA GLU A 187 15.79 14.26 -16.32
C GLU A 187 14.33 14.73 -16.35
N ILE A 188 13.40 13.82 -16.68
CA ILE A 188 11.97 14.12 -16.75
C ILE A 188 11.43 14.55 -15.37
N LEU A 189 11.65 13.72 -14.34
CA LEU A 189 11.05 13.91 -13.02
C LEU A 189 11.74 14.98 -12.16
N THR A 190 12.94 15.42 -12.55
CA THR A 190 13.62 16.57 -11.92
C THR A 190 13.33 17.91 -12.61
N GLY A 191 12.53 17.91 -13.68
CA GLY A 191 12.10 19.13 -14.37
C GLY A 191 13.09 19.64 -15.41
N ALA A 192 14.01 18.81 -15.91
CA ALA A 192 14.89 19.19 -17.04
C ALA A 192 14.15 19.26 -18.39
N VAL A 193 12.84 18.95 -18.40
CA VAL A 193 11.96 18.99 -19.55
C VAL A 193 10.71 19.77 -19.18
N GLU A 194 10.28 20.65 -20.08
CA GLU A 194 9.02 21.38 -19.93
C GLU A 194 7.80 20.46 -20.03
N GLN A 195 6.71 20.91 -19.43
CA GLN A 195 5.43 20.23 -19.49
C GLN A 195 4.92 20.16 -20.94
N PRO A 196 4.70 18.95 -21.50
CA PRO A 196 4.19 18.83 -22.87
C PRO A 196 2.72 19.21 -22.94
N ALA A 197 2.30 19.84 -24.05
CA ALA A 197 0.89 20.18 -24.28
C ALA A 197 -0.04 18.96 -24.22
N ALA A 198 0.44 17.78 -24.63
CA ALA A 198 -0.32 16.54 -24.56
C ALA A 198 -0.72 16.13 -23.12
N ALA A 199 -0.07 16.70 -22.08
CA ALA A 199 -0.37 16.44 -20.68
C ALA A 199 -1.22 17.54 -20.00
N SER A 200 -1.66 18.57 -20.74
CA SER A 200 -2.43 19.69 -20.15
C SER A 200 -3.68 19.23 -19.41
N GLU A 201 -4.46 18.33 -20.01
CA GLU A 201 -5.69 17.80 -19.40
C GLU A 201 -5.43 17.06 -18.08
N LEU A 202 -4.30 16.36 -17.97
CA LEU A 202 -3.90 15.69 -16.74
C LEU A 202 -3.58 16.70 -15.65
N TYR A 203 -2.82 17.76 -15.96
CA TYR A 203 -2.54 18.82 -14.99
C TYR A 203 -3.81 19.55 -14.56
N ASP A 204 -4.71 19.84 -15.49
CA ASP A 204 -6.00 20.45 -15.19
C ASP A 204 -6.84 19.55 -14.28
N ALA A 205 -6.86 18.24 -14.52
CA ALA A 205 -7.53 17.28 -13.66
C ALA A 205 -6.94 17.26 -12.24
N ILE A 206 -5.62 17.26 -12.10
CA ILE A 206 -4.95 17.32 -10.80
C ILE A 206 -5.28 18.64 -10.10
N ASN A 207 -5.20 19.76 -10.82
CA ASN A 207 -5.50 21.09 -10.28
C ASN A 207 -6.94 21.20 -9.78
N ARG A 208 -7.91 20.62 -10.51
CA ARG A 208 -9.31 20.52 -10.08
C ARG A 208 -9.49 19.73 -8.80
N VAL A 209 -8.73 18.65 -8.62
CA VAL A 209 -8.78 17.88 -7.38
C VAL A 209 -8.13 18.68 -6.25
N THR A 210 -6.93 19.24 -6.47
CA THR A 210 -6.21 20.00 -5.43
C THR A 210 -6.80 21.38 -5.12
N SER A 211 -7.74 21.90 -5.93
CA SER A 211 -8.44 23.15 -5.58
C SER A 211 -9.48 22.94 -4.48
N ILE A 212 -9.86 21.70 -4.19
CA ILE A 212 -10.65 21.34 -3.02
C ILE A 212 -9.78 21.61 -1.79
N PRO A 213 -10.19 22.54 -0.89
CA PRO A 213 -9.37 22.91 0.25
C PRO A 213 -9.13 21.69 1.16
N PRO A 214 -7.92 21.58 1.74
CA PRO A 214 -7.67 20.56 2.75
C PRO A 214 -8.64 20.76 3.92
N SER A 215 -9.05 19.67 4.55
CA SER A 215 -10.02 19.73 5.65
C SER A 215 -9.44 20.59 6.79
N SER A 216 -10.06 21.72 7.12
CA SER A 216 -9.49 22.75 8.02
C SER A 216 -9.42 22.34 9.51
N GLY A 217 -9.40 21.05 9.84
CA GLY A 217 -9.33 20.53 11.20
C GLY A 217 -8.28 19.42 11.34
N SER A 218 -7.24 19.70 12.13
CA SER A 218 -6.41 18.72 12.86
C SER A 218 -5.52 17.72 12.08
N TYR A 219 -4.57 18.19 11.26
CA TYR A 219 -3.46 17.31 10.77
C TYR A 219 -2.06 17.97 10.71
N LEU A 220 -1.72 18.88 11.62
CA LEU A 220 -0.31 19.24 11.90
C LEU A 220 0.46 18.15 12.68
N LYS A 221 -0.02 16.91 12.66
CA LYS A 221 0.83 15.73 12.86
C LYS A 221 0.92 15.05 11.51
N ALA A 222 2.10 15.08 10.89
CA ALA A 222 2.46 14.10 9.88
C ALA A 222 1.92 12.73 10.34
N PRO A 223 1.21 11.96 9.51
CA PRO A 223 0.66 10.69 9.95
C PRO A 223 1.82 9.84 10.46
N LYS A 224 1.90 9.67 11.78
CA LYS A 224 2.83 8.73 12.43
C LYS A 224 2.36 7.34 12.01
N PHE A 225 2.85 6.84 10.88
CA PHE A 225 2.67 5.45 10.42
C PHE A 225 1.25 4.88 10.63
N LEU A 226 0.23 5.73 10.53
CA LEU A 226 -1.16 5.35 10.66
C LEU A 226 -1.63 5.09 9.24
N SER A 227 -1.67 3.82 8.83
CA SER A 227 -2.63 3.41 7.80
C SER A 227 -4.03 3.55 8.44
N PRO A 228 -4.89 4.47 7.96
CA PRO A 228 -6.26 4.62 8.45
C PRO A 228 -7.22 3.58 7.86
N PHE A 229 -6.72 2.61 7.08
CA PHE A 229 -7.51 1.48 6.64
C PHE A 229 -7.55 0.48 7.79
N LEU A 230 -8.59 0.62 8.61
CA LEU A 230 -9.21 -0.37 9.52
C LEU A 230 -8.31 -1.55 9.83
N ASP A 231 -7.94 -1.72 11.10
CA ASP A 231 -7.49 -3.01 11.60
C ASP A 231 -8.49 -4.07 11.07
N ARG A 232 -8.10 -4.78 10.01
CA ARG A 232 -8.78 -5.95 9.46
C ARG A 232 -7.88 -7.14 9.72
N MET A 233 -8.49 -8.22 10.19
CA MET A 233 -7.78 -9.45 10.52
C MET A 233 -6.94 -9.90 9.32
N PRO A 234 -5.61 -10.02 9.46
CA PRO A 234 -4.73 -10.36 8.35
C PRO A 234 -5.05 -11.75 7.82
N ALA A 235 -5.06 -11.93 6.49
CA ALA A 235 -5.30 -13.22 5.84
C ALA A 235 -4.28 -14.29 6.27
N PRO A 236 -4.63 -15.58 6.26
CA PRO A 236 -3.67 -16.61 6.65
C PRO A 236 -2.56 -16.71 5.59
N ALA A 237 -1.33 -16.89 6.04
CA ALA A 237 -0.18 -17.15 5.20
C ALA A 237 -0.36 -18.48 4.47
N VAL A 238 0.04 -18.51 3.21
CA VAL A 238 -0.09 -19.67 2.32
C VAL A 238 1.20 -19.90 1.56
N GLY A 239 1.54 -21.16 1.30
CA GLY A 239 2.74 -21.50 0.52
C GLY A 239 4.05 -21.03 1.18
N PRO A 240 5.03 -20.53 0.39
CA PRO A 240 6.34 -20.09 0.91
C PRO A 240 6.27 -18.97 1.96
N ASP A 241 5.20 -18.16 1.95
CA ASP A 241 4.99 -17.08 2.92
C ASP A 241 4.81 -17.61 4.35
N ILE A 242 4.36 -18.87 4.51
CA ILE A 242 4.28 -19.51 5.84
C ILE A 242 5.67 -19.53 6.47
N GLN A 243 6.69 -19.94 5.72
CA GLN A 243 8.06 -20.01 6.24
C GLN A 243 8.64 -18.62 6.51
N ILE A 244 8.38 -17.65 5.64
CA ILE A 244 8.86 -16.26 5.82
C ILE A 244 8.24 -15.63 7.09
N VAL A 245 6.93 -15.79 7.27
CA VAL A 245 6.23 -15.26 8.46
C VAL A 245 6.69 -16.02 9.71
N TYR A 246 6.85 -17.34 9.61
CA TYR A 246 7.36 -18.18 10.70
C TYR A 246 8.77 -17.75 11.13
N ASP A 247 9.71 -17.60 10.20
CA ASP A 247 11.08 -17.18 10.48
C ASP A 247 11.13 -15.80 11.11
N ARG A 248 10.30 -14.85 10.64
CA ARG A 248 10.20 -13.51 11.22
C ARG A 248 9.67 -13.53 12.67
N VAL A 249 8.64 -14.33 12.93
CA VAL A 249 8.07 -14.51 14.27
C VAL A 249 9.14 -15.08 15.20
N LEU A 250 9.84 -16.14 14.78
CA LEU A 250 10.89 -16.75 15.60
C LEU A 250 12.06 -15.81 15.86
N ALA A 251 12.54 -15.07 14.86
CA ALA A 251 13.62 -14.09 15.03
C ALA A 251 13.25 -12.97 16.01
N THR A 252 11.98 -12.53 15.97
CA THR A 252 11.45 -11.53 16.91
C THR A 252 11.46 -12.08 18.33
N ILE A 253 11.03 -13.33 18.51
CA ILE A 253 10.95 -13.97 19.83
C ILE A 253 12.33 -14.30 20.37
N ASP A 254 13.26 -14.74 19.52
CA ASP A 254 14.66 -14.95 19.89
C ASP A 254 15.29 -13.67 20.43
N THR A 255 15.06 -12.54 19.75
CA THR A 255 15.52 -11.22 20.21
C THR A 255 14.95 -10.83 21.58
N ILE A 256 13.75 -11.29 21.92
CA ILE A 256 13.06 -10.92 23.16
C ILE A 256 13.37 -11.89 24.31
N ALA A 257 13.46 -13.19 24.04
CA ALA A 257 13.42 -14.25 25.03
C ALA A 257 14.48 -15.36 24.82
N GLY A 258 15.32 -15.24 23.80
CA GLY A 258 16.36 -16.20 23.44
C GLY A 258 15.85 -17.58 23.01
N ASP A 259 16.78 -18.48 22.72
CA ASP A 259 16.50 -19.85 22.25
C ASP A 259 15.49 -20.62 23.12
N ALA A 260 15.62 -20.52 24.45
CA ALA A 260 14.68 -21.18 25.36
C ALA A 260 13.26 -20.64 25.24
N GLY A 261 13.11 -19.32 25.04
CA GLY A 261 11.83 -18.67 24.80
C GLY A 261 11.22 -19.04 23.45
N VAL A 262 12.06 -19.22 22.42
CA VAL A 262 11.65 -19.70 21.10
C VAL A 262 11.06 -21.11 21.18
N GLU A 263 11.72 -22.03 21.87
CA GLU A 263 11.23 -23.41 22.02
C GLU A 263 9.94 -23.49 22.85
N GLU A 264 9.84 -22.70 23.92
CA GLU A 264 8.60 -22.57 24.71
C GLU A 264 7.46 -22.02 23.83
N PHE A 265 7.72 -20.97 23.05
CA PHE A 265 6.74 -20.37 22.16
C PHE A 265 6.25 -21.35 21.08
N LYS A 266 7.17 -22.06 20.41
CA LYS A 266 6.82 -23.09 19.42
C LYS A 266 5.90 -24.14 20.04
N THR A 267 6.20 -24.56 21.26
CA THR A 267 5.39 -25.53 22.01
C THR A 267 3.99 -24.99 22.26
N ARG A 268 3.85 -23.76 22.76
CA ARG A 268 2.55 -23.12 23.00
C ARG A 268 1.74 -22.92 21.72
N CYS A 269 2.36 -22.48 20.63
CA CYS A 269 1.71 -22.37 19.34
C CYS A 269 1.22 -23.72 18.80
N LYS A 270 1.99 -24.80 19.00
CA LYS A 270 1.60 -26.16 18.61
C LYS A 270 0.42 -26.66 19.44
N GLU A 271 0.45 -26.49 20.75
CA GLU A 271 -0.65 -26.85 21.66
C GLU A 271 -1.93 -26.09 21.29
N TYR A 272 -1.81 -24.79 21.06
CA TYR A 272 -2.92 -23.94 20.65
C TYR A 272 -3.48 -24.37 19.30
N GLY A 273 -2.63 -24.57 18.28
CA GLY A 273 -3.05 -25.04 16.96
C GLY A 273 -3.76 -26.40 16.99
N GLN A 274 -3.35 -27.30 17.88
CA GLN A 274 -3.91 -28.66 18.02
C GLN A 274 -5.13 -28.75 18.95
N ASN A 275 -5.75 -27.63 19.36
CA ASN A 275 -6.87 -27.60 20.32
C ASN A 275 -6.51 -28.19 21.70
N ARG A 276 -5.23 -28.19 22.08
CA ARG A 276 -4.76 -28.64 23.41
C ARG A 276 -4.61 -27.49 24.41
N SER A 277 -4.75 -26.24 23.95
CA SER A 277 -4.80 -25.02 24.77
C SER A 277 -6.05 -24.22 24.41
N SER A 278 -6.72 -23.65 25.40
CA SER A 278 -7.82 -22.70 25.16
C SER A 278 -7.30 -21.36 24.66
N ASP A 279 -8.20 -20.55 24.10
CA ASP A 279 -7.90 -19.20 23.65
C ASP A 279 -7.43 -18.29 24.81
N GLU A 280 -8.07 -18.39 25.97
CA GLU A 280 -7.72 -17.63 27.18
C GLU A 280 -6.34 -18.03 27.70
N SER A 281 -6.03 -19.34 27.67
CA SER A 281 -4.74 -19.86 28.12
C SER A 281 -3.61 -19.35 27.23
N PHE A 282 -3.85 -19.27 25.91
CA PHE A 282 -2.86 -18.80 24.95
C PHE A 282 -2.66 -17.28 25.02
N THR A 283 -3.73 -16.49 25.11
CA THR A 283 -3.66 -15.03 25.29
C THR A 283 -3.04 -14.63 26.63
N ALA A 284 -3.32 -15.37 27.71
CA ALA A 284 -2.67 -15.18 29.01
C ALA A 284 -1.16 -15.45 28.94
N TYR A 285 -0.74 -16.51 28.24
CA TYR A 285 0.68 -16.78 27.98
C TYR A 285 1.35 -15.61 27.25
N LEU A 286 0.73 -15.09 26.18
CA LEU A 286 1.28 -13.94 25.43
C LEU A 286 1.43 -12.71 26.33
N THR A 287 0.41 -12.42 27.14
CA THR A 287 0.40 -11.26 28.05
C THR A 287 1.46 -11.36 29.15
N ASN A 288 1.73 -12.57 29.65
CA ASN A 288 2.76 -12.80 30.67
C ASN A 288 4.18 -12.73 30.10
N LYS A 289 4.37 -13.12 28.83
CA LYS A 289 5.69 -13.21 28.21
C LYS A 289 6.13 -11.96 27.46
N PHE A 290 5.19 -11.20 26.90
CA PHE A 290 5.48 -10.08 26.02
C PHE A 290 4.83 -8.79 26.52
N THR A 291 5.50 -7.66 26.30
CA THR A 291 4.92 -6.34 26.56
C THR A 291 3.83 -6.00 25.55
N ALA A 292 2.94 -5.05 25.88
CA ALA A 292 1.89 -4.60 24.98
C ALA A 292 2.43 -4.10 23.63
N ASP A 293 3.55 -3.38 23.62
CA ASP A 293 4.17 -2.85 22.39
C ASP A 293 4.71 -4.01 21.51
N GLN A 294 5.37 -4.99 22.12
CA GLN A 294 5.82 -6.20 21.42
C GLN A 294 4.66 -7.02 20.87
N MET A 295 3.59 -7.19 21.64
CA MET A 295 2.39 -7.92 21.23
C MET A 295 1.66 -7.25 20.05
N ILE A 296 1.61 -5.91 20.01
CA ILE A 296 1.04 -5.15 18.87
C ILE A 296 1.78 -5.49 17.57
N HIS A 297 3.09 -5.74 17.63
CA HIS A 297 3.88 -6.11 16.46
C HIS A 297 3.84 -7.61 16.13
N LEU A 298 3.71 -8.48 17.14
CA LEU A 298 3.83 -9.93 17.01
C LEU A 298 2.50 -10.61 16.62
N ILE A 299 1.38 -10.23 17.24
CA ILE A 299 0.09 -10.91 17.09
C ILE A 299 -0.41 -10.95 15.63
N PRO A 300 -0.30 -9.87 14.82
CA PRO A 300 -0.74 -9.92 13.42
C PRO A 300 -0.05 -11.02 12.60
N ASP A 301 1.20 -11.35 12.91
CA ASP A 301 1.93 -12.41 12.21
C ASP A 301 1.59 -13.81 12.74
N ILE A 302 1.32 -13.94 14.04
CA ILE A 302 0.78 -15.18 14.61
C ILE A 302 -0.57 -15.51 13.96
N ILE A 303 -1.45 -14.52 13.78
CA ILE A 303 -2.77 -14.70 13.15
C ILE A 303 -2.65 -15.17 11.69
N LYS A 304 -1.59 -14.76 10.97
CA LYS A 304 -1.31 -15.24 9.62
C LYS A 304 -0.92 -16.73 9.63
N LEU A 305 -0.23 -17.21 10.66
CA LEU A 305 0.22 -18.60 10.73
C LEU A 305 -0.89 -19.58 11.12
N LEU A 306 -1.98 -19.08 11.72
CA LEU A 306 -3.13 -19.90 12.08
C LEU A 306 -4.00 -20.21 10.85
N GLN A 307 -4.52 -21.43 10.79
CA GLN A 307 -5.46 -21.88 9.75
C GLN A 307 -6.92 -21.84 10.22
N ASP A 308 -7.12 -22.03 11.53
CA ASP A 308 -8.43 -22.04 12.20
C ASP A 308 -9.04 -20.63 12.26
N GLN A 309 -10.25 -20.44 11.72
CA GLN A 309 -10.87 -19.12 11.63
C GLN A 309 -11.33 -18.58 12.99
N ASP A 310 -11.80 -19.44 13.89
CA ASP A 310 -12.34 -19.02 15.18
C ASP A 310 -11.21 -18.55 16.09
N LYS A 311 -10.08 -19.26 16.11
CA LYS A 311 -8.87 -18.85 16.83
C LYS A 311 -8.27 -17.55 16.29
N ARG A 312 -8.29 -17.39 14.97
CA ARG A 312 -7.82 -16.15 14.33
C ARG A 312 -8.69 -14.98 14.75
N LYS A 313 -10.01 -15.16 14.74
CA LYS A 313 -10.95 -14.15 15.21
C LYS A 313 -10.73 -13.82 16.69
N HIS A 314 -10.53 -14.82 17.54
CA HIS A 314 -10.25 -14.60 18.95
C HIS A 314 -8.98 -13.76 19.17
N LEU A 315 -7.85 -14.18 18.58
CA LEU A 315 -6.59 -13.43 18.68
C LEU A 315 -6.68 -12.02 18.09
N TRP A 316 -7.51 -11.86 17.07
CA TRP A 316 -7.76 -10.58 16.46
C TRP A 316 -8.53 -9.63 17.38
N ASP A 317 -9.60 -10.12 18.01
CA ASP A 317 -10.37 -9.36 18.99
C ASP A 317 -9.50 -8.98 20.20
N PHE A 318 -8.63 -9.90 20.65
CA PHE A 318 -7.61 -9.65 21.68
C PHE A 318 -6.63 -8.53 21.26
N TYR A 319 -6.11 -8.58 20.02
CA TYR A 319 -5.23 -7.54 19.48
C TYR A 319 -5.89 -6.17 19.44
N LEU A 320 -7.15 -6.10 18.99
CA LEU A 320 -7.90 -4.83 18.93
C LEU A 320 -8.04 -4.20 20.33
N LYS A 321 -8.36 -5.02 21.33
CA LYS A 321 -8.47 -4.58 22.72
C LYS A 321 -7.13 -4.08 23.27
N LEU A 322 -6.06 -4.82 23.04
CA LEU A 322 -4.70 -4.43 23.43
C LEU A 322 -4.31 -3.07 22.81
N LYS A 323 -4.61 -2.90 21.52
CA LYS A 323 -4.31 -1.67 20.78
C LYS A 323 -5.09 -0.47 21.31
N SER A 324 -6.38 -0.64 21.66
CA SER A 324 -7.17 0.45 22.27
C SER A 324 -6.61 0.85 23.64
N GLU A 325 -6.30 -0.12 24.51
CA GLU A 325 -5.78 0.13 25.85
C GLU A 325 -4.40 0.82 25.81
N ALA A 326 -3.50 0.39 24.93
CA ALA A 326 -2.20 1.03 24.73
C ALA A 326 -2.32 2.47 24.20
N THR A 327 -3.35 2.74 23.39
CA THR A 327 -3.64 4.09 22.86
C THR A 327 -4.17 5.01 23.96
N GLU A 328 -5.01 4.49 24.85
CA GLU A 328 -5.54 5.23 26.00
C GLU A 328 -4.44 5.55 27.03
N ALA A 329 -3.61 4.58 27.39
CA ALA A 329 -2.48 4.79 28.32
C ALA A 329 -1.46 5.84 27.83
N ARG A 330 -1.25 5.92 26.50
CA ARG A 330 -0.40 6.95 25.87
C ARG A 330 -1.06 8.34 25.84
N ARG A 331 -2.39 8.44 25.92
CA ARG A 331 -3.10 9.73 26.02
C ARG A 331 -3.06 10.28 27.45
N SER A 332 -3.19 9.41 28.45
CA SER A 332 -3.16 9.78 29.87
C SER A 332 -1.79 10.30 30.33
N SER A 333 -0.70 9.74 29.81
CA SER A 333 0.68 10.14 30.15
C SER A 333 1.13 11.48 29.54
N VAL A 334 0.41 12.00 28.54
CA VAL A 334 0.71 13.30 27.88
C VAL A 334 -0.11 14.45 28.48
N GLY A 335 -1.15 14.15 29.27
CA GLY A 335 -2.06 15.14 29.86
C GLY A 335 -1.56 15.84 31.13
N GLU A 336 -0.37 15.51 31.63
CA GLU A 336 0.10 15.95 32.96
C GLU A 336 1.33 16.86 32.89
N THR A 337 1.38 17.81 31.96
CA THR A 337 2.26 18.99 32.07
C THR A 337 1.42 20.22 32.37
N LYS A 338 1.25 20.48 33.67
CA LYS A 338 0.61 21.68 34.22
C LYS A 338 1.33 22.93 33.71
N PRO A 339 0.65 23.97 33.20
CA PRO A 339 1.32 25.19 32.77
C PRO A 339 1.93 25.90 33.99
N SER A 340 3.23 26.19 33.92
CA SER A 340 3.92 27.04 34.89
C SER A 340 3.22 28.40 34.99
N PRO A 341 2.99 28.94 36.20
CA PRO A 341 2.33 30.23 36.37
C PRO A 341 3.23 31.32 35.76
N SER A 342 2.66 32.13 34.87
CA SER A 342 3.34 33.32 34.34
C SER A 342 3.64 34.27 35.48
N LEU A 343 4.93 34.52 35.72
CA LEU A 343 5.34 35.68 36.51
C LEU A 343 5.29 36.91 35.62
N PHE A 344 4.80 37.98 36.23
CA PHE A 344 4.74 39.37 35.77
C PHE A 344 5.99 39.84 35.02
#